data_AF-A0A0R2TX99-F1
#
_entry.id   AF-A0A0R2TX99-F1
#
_cell.length_a   1.000
_cell.length_b   1.000
_cell.length_c   1.000
_cell.angle_alpha   90.00
_cell.angle_beta   90.00
_cell.angle_gamma   90.00
#
_symmetry.space_group_name_H-M   'P 1'
#
loop_
_entity.id
_entity.type
_entity.pdbx_description
1 polymer ?
#
loop_
_entity_poly.entity_id
_entity_poly.type
_entity_poly.pdbx_seq_one_letter_code
_entity_poly.pdbx_strand_id
1 'polypeptide(L)'
;VYAAKLSVMSENIQQWLSARGFTISAKQWASSFDPGAVMGIVGSTLASFGNVMTNTLMILLTVIFILAENVSFGEKLRSAKGSADSHEWLRTFSDSVHSYLAIKAAISFLTGLIIFVWLSILGVDYAVLWGLIAFLLNFIPTVGSFIAAVPAVLLALVQLGLFEAGLTLLGFVVVNLVMGNLVEPRWMGRGLNLSPLVVFVSLVLWGWVLGPVGMLLSIPLTIMLKIALEGQAETRWIGVMLGAGKRLDADPSLEVQSTSEPDA
;
A
#
# COMPACT_ATOMS: atom_id res chain seq x y z
N VAL A 1 10.34 -30.42 10.69
CA VAL A 1 10.01 -29.79 11.99
C VAL A 1 8.64 -29.13 11.97
N TYR A 2 8.38 -28.16 11.09
CA TYR A 2 7.08 -27.47 11.00
C TYR A 2 5.86 -28.36 10.72
N ALA A 3 5.99 -29.36 9.83
CA ALA A 3 4.92 -30.32 9.56
C ALA A 3 4.48 -31.11 10.82
N ALA A 4 5.43 -31.44 11.70
CA ALA A 4 5.14 -32.14 12.96
C ALA A 4 4.48 -31.23 14.01
N LYS A 5 4.80 -29.93 14.01
CA LYS A 5 4.09 -28.95 14.84
C LYS A 5 2.64 -28.78 14.41
N LEU A 6 2.40 -28.74 13.09
CA LEU A 6 1.06 -28.70 12.50
C LEU A 6 0.21 -29.93 12.87
N SER A 7 0.78 -31.14 12.85
CA SER A 7 0.05 -32.35 13.24
C SER A 7 -0.32 -32.35 14.72
N VAL A 8 0.59 -31.93 15.60
CA VAL A 8 0.30 -31.81 17.04
C VAL A 8 -0.76 -30.72 17.30
N MET A 9 -0.70 -29.59 16.58
CA MET A 9 -1.70 -28.54 16.73
C MET A 9 -3.08 -28.98 16.23
N SER A 10 -3.17 -29.70 15.12
CA SER A 10 -4.45 -30.20 14.60
C SER A 10 -5.07 -31.22 15.55
N GLU A 11 -4.27 -32.07 16.19
CA GLU A 11 -4.72 -32.99 17.25
C GLU A 11 -5.23 -32.24 18.49
N ASN A 12 -4.53 -31.20 18.94
CA ASN A 12 -4.97 -30.37 20.08
C ASN A 12 -6.30 -29.64 19.80
N ILE A 13 -6.48 -29.12 18.58
CA ILE A 13 -7.75 -28.50 18.15
C ILE A 13 -8.87 -29.54 18.13
N GLN A 14 -8.60 -30.75 17.63
CA GLN A 14 -9.58 -31.84 17.63
C GLN A 14 -10.00 -32.21 19.06
N GLN A 15 -9.07 -32.31 19.99
CA GLN A 15 -9.36 -32.60 21.40
C GLN A 15 -10.18 -31.48 22.05
N TRP A 16 -9.85 -30.21 21.77
CA TRP A 16 -10.61 -29.06 22.27
C TRP A 16 -12.05 -29.02 21.74
N LEU A 17 -12.26 -29.37 20.47
CA LEU A 17 -13.57 -29.50 19.84
C LEU A 17 -14.35 -30.69 20.42
N SER A 18 -13.68 -31.81 20.64
CA SER A 18 -14.27 -33.01 21.25
C SER A 18 -14.73 -32.74 22.69
N ALA A 19 -13.94 -31.99 23.47
CA ALA A 19 -14.31 -31.56 24.81
C ALA A 19 -15.52 -30.60 24.85
N ARG A 20 -15.87 -29.96 23.73
CA ARG A 20 -17.05 -29.10 23.56
C ARG A 20 -18.26 -29.82 22.94
N GLY A 21 -18.21 -31.14 22.82
CA GLY A 21 -19.33 -31.98 22.38
C GLY A 21 -19.33 -32.35 20.90
N PHE A 22 -18.32 -31.95 20.12
CA PHE A 22 -18.18 -32.35 18.72
C PHE A 22 -17.34 -33.63 18.60
N THR A 23 -17.96 -34.80 18.54
CA THR A 23 -17.25 -36.09 18.41
C THR A 23 -16.75 -36.28 16.97
N ILE A 24 -15.64 -35.64 16.64
CA ILE A 24 -14.96 -35.82 15.35
C ILE A 24 -14.04 -37.03 15.46
N SER A 25 -14.23 -38.05 14.60
CA SER A 25 -13.38 -39.25 14.64
C SER A 25 -11.93 -38.89 14.27
N ALA A 26 -10.97 -39.35 15.08
CA ALA A 26 -9.55 -39.03 14.89
C ALA A 26 -9.01 -39.52 13.54
N LYS A 27 -9.51 -40.67 13.04
CA LYS A 27 -9.16 -41.17 11.71
C LYS A 27 -9.67 -40.27 10.58
N GLN A 28 -10.88 -39.73 10.69
CA GLN A 28 -11.46 -38.86 9.67
C GLN A 28 -10.87 -37.44 9.70
N TRP A 29 -10.47 -36.97 10.88
CA TRP A 29 -9.73 -35.72 11.05
C TRP A 29 -8.32 -35.82 10.43
N ALA A 30 -7.58 -36.87 10.76
CA ALA A 30 -6.24 -37.12 10.22
C ALA A 30 -6.22 -37.33 8.70
N SER A 31 -7.28 -37.90 8.11
CA SER A 31 -7.39 -38.03 6.65
C SER A 31 -7.81 -36.73 5.93
N SER A 32 -8.40 -35.78 6.65
CA SER A 32 -8.87 -34.49 6.08
C SER A 32 -7.81 -33.38 6.17
N PHE A 33 -6.84 -33.53 7.08
CA PHE A 33 -5.77 -32.56 7.30
C PHE A 33 -4.44 -33.15 6.85
N ASP A 34 -3.96 -32.77 5.67
CA ASP A 34 -2.61 -33.09 5.19
C ASP A 34 -1.62 -31.97 5.56
N PRO A 35 -0.71 -32.18 6.53
CA PRO A 35 0.31 -31.20 6.87
C PRO A 35 1.22 -30.86 5.70
N GLY A 36 1.39 -31.78 4.74
CA GLY A 36 2.16 -31.57 3.51
C GLY A 36 1.55 -30.50 2.62
N ALA A 37 0.24 -30.54 2.42
CA ALA A 37 -0.49 -29.52 1.66
C ALA A 37 -0.38 -28.13 2.30
N VAL A 38 -0.51 -28.03 3.63
CA VAL A 38 -0.38 -26.75 4.34
C VAL A 38 1.06 -26.21 4.24
N MET A 39 2.06 -27.06 4.42
CA MET A 39 3.46 -26.67 4.22
C MET A 39 3.76 -26.28 2.78
N GLY A 40 3.13 -26.91 1.79
CA GLY A 40 3.22 -26.52 0.39
C GLY A 40 2.65 -25.13 0.13
N ILE A 41 1.52 -24.77 0.73
CA ILE A 41 0.93 -23.43 0.64
C ILE A 41 1.85 -22.40 1.30
N VAL A 42 2.35 -22.68 2.51
CA VAL A 42 3.29 -21.78 3.21
C VAL A 42 4.57 -21.59 2.39
N GLY A 43 5.17 -22.68 1.90
CA GLY A 43 6.40 -22.64 1.11
C GLY A 43 6.26 -21.92 -0.23
N SER A 44 5.18 -22.19 -0.98
CA SER A 44 4.89 -21.50 -2.23
C SER A 44 4.60 -20.01 -2.02
N THR A 45 3.88 -19.66 -0.95
CA THR A 45 3.66 -18.26 -0.57
C THR A 45 4.99 -17.58 -0.25
N LEU A 46 5.86 -18.20 0.55
CA LEU A 46 7.19 -17.67 0.87
C LEU A 46 8.03 -17.42 -0.38
N ALA A 47 8.02 -18.38 -1.33
CA ALA A 47 8.72 -18.27 -2.59
C ALA A 47 8.16 -17.13 -3.47
N SER A 48 6.83 -17.01 -3.58
CA SER A 48 6.18 -15.91 -4.29
C SER A 48 6.56 -14.54 -3.70
N PHE A 49 6.61 -14.42 -2.37
CA PHE A 49 7.06 -13.18 -1.71
C PHE A 49 8.54 -12.88 -1.99
N GLY A 50 9.42 -13.88 -1.95
CA GLY A 50 10.82 -13.71 -2.31
C GLY A 50 11.00 -13.20 -3.74
N ASN A 51 10.21 -13.73 -4.69
CA ASN A 51 10.22 -13.28 -6.08
C ASN A 51 9.69 -11.85 -6.23
N VAL A 52 8.58 -11.51 -5.58
CA VAL A 52 8.04 -10.14 -5.58
C VAL A 52 9.03 -9.16 -4.98
N MET A 53 9.68 -9.51 -3.87
CA MET A 53 10.72 -8.70 -3.23
C MET A 53 11.90 -8.45 -4.18
N THR A 54 12.42 -9.51 -4.81
CA THR A 54 13.54 -9.41 -5.75
C THR A 54 13.20 -8.54 -6.95
N ASN A 55 12.03 -8.75 -7.55
CA ASN A 55 11.55 -7.93 -8.66
C ASN A 55 11.32 -6.47 -8.24
N THR A 56 10.73 -6.25 -7.06
CA THR A 56 10.51 -4.90 -6.52
C THR A 56 11.84 -4.18 -6.28
N LEU A 57 12.84 -4.85 -5.70
CA LEU A 57 14.17 -4.31 -5.51
C LEU A 57 14.84 -3.96 -6.84
N MET A 58 14.79 -4.85 -7.83
CA MET A 58 15.35 -4.60 -9.17
C MET A 58 14.69 -3.40 -9.84
N ILE A 59 13.36 -3.32 -9.79
CA ILE A 59 12.65 -2.21 -10.38
C ILE A 59 12.90 -0.91 -9.58
N LEU A 60 12.93 -0.95 -8.25
CA LEU A 60 13.28 0.21 -7.42
C LEU A 60 14.69 0.71 -7.74
N LEU A 61 15.67 -0.19 -7.84
CA LEU A 61 17.03 0.16 -8.26
C LEU A 61 17.00 0.78 -9.65
N THR A 62 16.29 0.18 -10.60
CA THR A 62 16.16 0.70 -11.96
C THR A 62 15.53 2.10 -11.97
N VAL A 63 14.46 2.32 -11.20
CA VAL A 63 13.83 3.63 -11.06
C VAL A 63 14.77 4.63 -10.41
N ILE A 64 15.50 4.25 -9.36
CA ILE A 64 16.51 5.09 -8.71
C ILE A 64 17.63 5.45 -9.69
N PHE A 65 18.15 4.50 -10.45
CA PHE A 65 19.16 4.74 -11.48
C PHE A 65 18.63 5.63 -12.61
N ILE A 66 17.42 5.36 -13.10
CA ILE A 66 16.74 6.19 -14.10
C ILE A 66 16.52 7.61 -13.55
N LEU A 67 16.12 7.79 -12.29
CA LEU A 67 15.95 9.10 -11.66
C LEU A 67 17.29 9.80 -11.45
N ALA A 68 18.33 9.08 -11.01
CA ALA A 68 19.69 9.60 -10.85
C ALA A 68 20.30 10.03 -12.19
N GLU A 69 20.02 9.29 -13.26
CA GLU A 69 20.43 9.63 -14.63
C GLU A 69 19.57 10.77 -15.22
N ASN A 70 18.28 10.84 -14.86
CA ASN A 70 17.32 11.87 -15.29
C ASN A 70 17.51 13.24 -14.63
N VAL A 71 18.46 13.41 -13.70
CA VAL A 71 18.91 14.75 -13.28
C VAL A 71 19.40 15.57 -14.48
N SER A 72 19.78 14.91 -15.59
CA SER A 72 20.11 15.54 -16.89
C SER A 72 18.94 15.67 -17.89
N PHE A 73 17.78 15.04 -17.63
CA PHE A 73 16.67 14.99 -18.59
C PHE A 73 15.77 16.23 -18.54
N GLY A 74 15.61 16.84 -17.36
CA GLY A 74 14.93 18.12 -17.21
C GLY A 74 15.60 19.24 -18.02
N GLU A 75 16.93 19.21 -18.16
CA GLU A 75 17.71 20.14 -18.96
C GLU A 75 17.57 19.87 -20.47
N LYS A 76 17.58 18.59 -20.89
CA LYS A 76 17.35 18.18 -22.29
C LYS A 76 15.92 18.47 -22.76
N LEU A 77 14.92 18.27 -21.90
CA LEU A 77 13.52 18.60 -22.20
C LEU A 77 13.29 20.12 -22.28
N ARG A 78 13.98 20.91 -21.43
CA ARG A 78 14.05 22.39 -21.54
C ARG A 78 14.67 22.87 -22.84
N SER A 79 15.61 22.11 -23.41
CA SER A 79 16.21 22.42 -24.71
C SER A 79 15.32 22.04 -25.90
N ALA A 80 14.35 21.13 -25.71
CA ALA A 80 13.48 20.62 -26.77
C ALA A 80 12.13 21.37 -26.89
N LYS A 81 11.62 21.96 -25.79
CA LYS A 81 10.39 22.78 -25.80
C LYS A 81 10.71 24.20 -25.37
N GLY A 82 10.86 25.08 -26.36
CA GLY A 82 11.03 26.52 -26.14
C GLY A 82 9.84 27.17 -25.43
N SER A 83 10.18 28.26 -24.73
CA SER A 83 9.34 29.33 -24.17
C SER A 83 8.39 29.04 -22.99
N ALA A 84 8.92 29.41 -21.82
CA ALA A 84 8.42 30.44 -20.89
C ALA A 84 7.14 30.23 -20.05
N ASP A 85 6.06 29.58 -20.51
CA ASP A 85 4.79 29.56 -19.71
C ASP A 85 4.53 28.28 -18.89
N SER A 86 5.49 27.36 -18.89
CA SER A 86 5.36 25.99 -18.33
C SER A 86 6.02 25.79 -16.95
N HIS A 87 6.49 26.85 -16.29
CA HIS A 87 7.38 26.69 -15.12
C HIS A 87 6.64 26.45 -13.79
N GLU A 88 5.40 26.92 -13.66
CA GLU A 88 4.66 26.85 -12.40
C GLU A 88 4.06 25.46 -12.14
N TRP A 89 3.58 24.78 -13.19
CA TRP A 89 3.04 23.43 -13.07
C TRP A 89 4.12 22.38 -12.77
N LEU A 90 5.32 22.51 -13.34
CA LEU A 90 6.45 21.62 -13.10
C LEU A 90 7.02 21.75 -11.68
N ARG A 91 7.05 22.98 -11.13
CA ARG A 91 7.47 23.24 -9.74
C ARG A 91 6.46 22.68 -8.74
N THR A 92 5.19 23.01 -8.94
CA THR A 92 4.08 22.50 -8.10
C THR A 92 4.01 20.96 -8.13
N PHE A 93 4.32 20.36 -9.28
CA PHE A 93 4.45 18.91 -9.47
C PHE A 93 5.59 18.31 -8.62
N SER A 94 6.80 18.84 -8.77
CA SER A 94 7.99 18.31 -8.08
C SER A 94 7.82 18.38 -6.56
N ASP A 95 7.30 19.49 -6.05
CA ASP A 95 7.13 19.71 -4.61
C ASP A 95 6.03 18.81 -4.02
N SER A 96 4.93 18.60 -4.76
CA SER A 96 3.81 17.75 -4.30
C SER A 96 4.19 16.26 -4.29
N VAL A 97 4.88 15.78 -5.33
CA VAL A 97 5.33 14.38 -5.41
C VAL A 97 6.43 14.10 -4.39
N HIS A 98 7.41 15.01 -4.24
CA HIS A 98 8.47 14.85 -3.25
C HIS A 98 7.92 14.85 -1.81
N SER A 99 6.99 15.76 -1.50
CA SER A 99 6.35 15.81 -0.17
C SER A 99 5.56 14.53 0.11
N TYR A 100 4.76 14.06 -0.85
CA TYR A 100 4.01 12.80 -0.70
C TYR A 100 4.92 11.60 -0.49
N LEU A 101 5.94 11.42 -1.36
CA LEU A 101 6.85 10.29 -1.27
C LEU A 101 7.65 10.30 0.03
N ALA A 102 8.08 11.47 0.50
CA ALA A 102 8.79 11.59 1.77
C ALA A 102 7.90 11.22 2.97
N ILE A 103 6.68 11.76 3.03
CA ILE A 103 5.72 11.44 4.09
C ILE A 103 5.35 9.95 4.05
N LYS A 104 5.04 9.42 2.87
CA LYS A 104 4.69 8.01 2.69
C LYS A 104 5.85 7.09 3.07
N ALA A 105 7.08 7.43 2.69
CA ALA A 105 8.27 6.68 3.08
C ALA A 105 8.47 6.66 4.60
N ALA A 106 8.29 7.80 5.28
CA ALA A 106 8.41 7.89 6.73
C ALA A 106 7.34 7.04 7.45
N ILE A 107 6.08 7.14 7.02
CA ILE A 107 4.97 6.35 7.55
C ILE A 107 5.21 4.86 7.32
N SER A 108 5.55 4.48 6.08
CA SER A 108 5.85 3.09 5.74
C SER A 108 7.01 2.54 6.56
N PHE A 109 8.07 3.32 6.76
CA PHE A 109 9.23 2.90 7.54
C PHE A 109 8.83 2.65 8.99
N LEU A 110 8.05 3.56 9.58
CA LEU A 110 7.56 3.39 10.95
C LEU A 110 6.62 2.18 11.06
N THR A 111 5.74 1.96 10.09
CA THR A 111 4.89 0.75 10.00
C THR A 111 5.73 -0.52 9.99
N GLY A 112 6.73 -0.60 9.11
CA GLY A 112 7.62 -1.77 9.02
C GLY A 112 8.42 -1.99 10.31
N LEU A 113 8.89 -0.92 10.94
CA LEU A 113 9.62 -0.98 12.21
C LEU A 113 8.74 -1.48 13.35
N ILE A 114 7.50 -0.99 13.46
CA ILE A 114 6.56 -1.44 14.49
C ILE A 114 6.22 -2.91 14.29
N ILE A 115 5.97 -3.35 13.06
CA ILE A 115 5.71 -4.77 12.74
C ILE A 115 6.93 -5.63 13.07
N PHE A 116 8.14 -5.19 12.71
CA PHE A 116 9.37 -5.90 13.06
C PHE A 116 9.50 -6.09 14.57
N VAL A 117 9.31 -5.03 15.36
CA VAL A 117 9.39 -5.10 16.83
C VAL A 117 8.30 -6.01 17.38
N TRP A 118 7.07 -5.89 16.90
CA TRP A 118 5.95 -6.72 17.33
C TRP A 118 6.20 -8.21 17.09
N LEU A 119 6.62 -8.59 15.89
CA LEU A 119 6.92 -9.97 15.53
C LEU A 119 8.13 -10.51 16.28
N SER A 120 9.13 -9.67 16.55
CA SER A 120 10.29 -10.04 17.35
C SER A 120 9.91 -10.36 18.80
N ILE A 121 8.98 -9.60 19.39
CA ILE A 121 8.45 -9.86 20.73
C ILE A 121 7.67 -11.18 20.77
N LEU A 122 6.89 -11.48 19.73
CA LEU A 122 6.15 -12.74 19.62
C LEU A 122 7.05 -13.96 19.32
N GLY A 123 8.31 -13.75 18.92
CA GLY A 123 9.23 -14.82 18.56
C GLY A 123 8.95 -15.46 17.20
N VAL A 124 8.33 -14.71 16.27
CA VAL A 124 8.09 -15.18 14.90
C VAL A 124 9.39 -15.14 14.09
N ASP A 125 9.69 -16.23 13.39
CA ASP A 125 10.89 -16.32 12.56
C ASP A 125 10.86 -15.31 11.42
N TYR A 126 12.05 -14.83 11.04
CA TYR A 126 12.23 -13.85 9.98
C TYR A 126 11.48 -12.52 10.22
N ALA A 127 11.35 -12.08 11.48
CA ALA A 127 10.71 -10.80 11.81
C ALA A 127 11.23 -9.61 10.98
N VAL A 128 12.53 -9.56 10.69
CA VAL A 128 13.14 -8.52 9.82
C VAL A 128 12.57 -8.57 8.41
N LEU A 129 12.43 -9.76 7.83
CA LEU A 129 11.85 -9.95 6.50
C LEU A 129 10.41 -9.44 6.46
N TRP A 130 9.60 -9.80 7.46
CA TRP A 130 8.20 -9.38 7.54
C TRP A 130 8.04 -7.89 7.77
N GLY A 131 8.88 -7.27 8.59
CA GLY A 131 8.92 -5.82 8.75
C GLY A 131 9.30 -5.10 7.46
N LEU A 132 10.26 -5.63 6.70
CA LEU A 132 10.65 -5.10 5.39
C LEU A 132 9.52 -5.25 4.35
N ILE A 133 8.85 -6.41 4.33
CA ILE A 133 7.68 -6.64 3.46
C ILE A 133 6.56 -5.66 3.81
N ALA A 134 6.26 -5.48 5.10
CA ALA A 134 5.27 -4.52 5.55
C ALA A 134 5.65 -3.09 5.14
N PHE A 135 6.91 -2.70 5.30
CA PHE A 135 7.43 -1.41 4.82
C PHE A 135 7.18 -1.20 3.32
N LEU A 136 7.60 -2.15 2.49
CA LEU A 136 7.50 -2.01 1.02
C LEU A 136 6.04 -2.04 0.56
N LEU A 137 5.24 -2.97 1.08
CA LEU A 137 3.86 -3.10 0.67
C LEU A 137 2.97 -1.98 1.21
N ASN A 138 3.34 -1.29 2.30
CA ASN A 138 2.56 -0.15 2.83
C ASN A 138 2.45 1.03 1.83
N PHE A 139 3.29 1.07 0.80
CA PHE A 139 3.13 2.00 -0.32
C PHE A 139 1.89 1.70 -1.18
N ILE A 140 1.45 0.44 -1.24
CA ILE A 140 0.23 0.02 -1.92
C ILE A 140 -0.96 0.27 -0.98
N PRO A 141 -1.82 1.27 -1.26
CA PRO A 141 -2.87 1.68 -0.34
C PRO A 141 -3.85 0.55 -0.07
N THR A 142 -4.21 0.35 1.21
CA THR A 142 -5.19 -0.64 1.71
C THR A 142 -4.84 -2.11 1.47
N VAL A 143 -4.43 -2.49 0.28
CA VAL A 143 -4.15 -3.86 -0.15
C VAL A 143 -2.81 -4.35 0.40
N GLY A 144 -1.80 -3.48 0.46
CA GLY A 144 -0.45 -3.86 0.85
C GLY A 144 -0.34 -4.46 2.24
N SER A 145 -1.03 -3.87 3.23
CA SER A 145 -1.06 -4.38 4.60
C SER A 145 -1.69 -5.77 4.71
N PHE A 146 -2.76 -6.05 3.95
CA PHE A 146 -3.37 -7.39 3.93
C PHE A 146 -2.44 -8.41 3.31
N ILE A 147 -1.85 -8.09 2.15
CA ILE A 147 -0.90 -8.98 1.48
C ILE A 147 0.28 -9.28 2.42
N ALA A 148 0.86 -8.26 3.07
CA ALA A 148 1.97 -8.43 4.00
C ALA A 148 1.63 -9.33 5.21
N ALA A 149 0.41 -9.23 5.73
CA ALA A 149 -0.01 -9.94 6.93
C ALA A 149 -0.19 -11.46 6.70
N VAL A 150 -0.77 -11.86 5.57
CA VAL A 150 -1.11 -13.26 5.27
C VAL A 150 0.06 -14.24 5.50
N PRO A 151 1.23 -14.08 4.86
CA PRO A 151 2.30 -15.04 5.02
C PRO A 151 2.93 -15.03 6.42
N ALA A 152 3.00 -13.85 7.08
CA ALA A 152 3.51 -13.73 8.44
C ALA A 152 2.58 -14.44 9.45
N VAL A 153 1.27 -14.27 9.30
CA VAL A 153 0.25 -14.95 10.13
C VAL A 153 0.27 -16.45 9.89
N LEU A 154 0.36 -16.89 8.64
CA LEU A 154 0.47 -18.32 8.31
C LEU A 154 1.75 -18.94 8.88
N LEU A 155 2.88 -18.22 8.81
CA LEU A 155 4.12 -18.69 9.42
C LEU A 155 4.00 -18.80 10.94
N ALA A 156 3.45 -17.77 11.59
CA ALA A 156 3.22 -17.78 13.05
C ALA A 156 2.29 -18.92 13.47
N LEU A 157 1.24 -19.21 12.67
CA LEU A 157 0.31 -20.32 12.89
C LEU A 157 1.02 -21.67 12.88
N VAL A 158 1.93 -21.86 11.94
CA VAL A 158 2.69 -23.11 11.79
C VAL A 158 3.82 -23.23 12.81
N GLN A 159 4.45 -22.12 13.17
CA GLN A 159 5.62 -22.10 14.03
C GLN A 159 5.29 -22.13 15.53
N LEU A 160 4.33 -21.31 15.94
CA LEU A 160 4.06 -20.97 17.33
C LEU A 160 2.69 -21.46 17.79
N GLY A 161 1.69 -21.37 16.90
CA GLY A 161 0.35 -21.90 17.15
C GLY A 161 -0.75 -20.88 16.85
N LEU A 162 -1.99 -21.28 17.12
CA LEU A 162 -3.18 -20.49 16.80
C LEU A 162 -3.26 -19.17 17.60
N PHE A 163 -2.79 -19.18 18.85
CA PHE A 163 -2.84 -18.00 19.71
C PHE A 163 -1.89 -16.90 19.21
N GLU A 164 -0.64 -17.26 18.93
CA GLU A 164 0.39 -16.36 18.43
C GLU A 164 0.11 -15.90 17.00
N ALA A 165 -0.52 -16.75 16.17
CA ALA A 165 -1.06 -16.34 14.87
C ALA A 165 -2.15 -15.28 15.01
N GLY A 166 -3.06 -15.45 15.98
CA GLY A 166 -4.08 -14.47 16.31
C GLY A 166 -3.48 -13.14 16.76
N LEU A 167 -2.46 -13.17 17.62
CA LEU A 167 -1.72 -11.98 18.05
C LEU A 167 -0.94 -11.31 16.91
N THR A 168 -0.39 -12.12 16.00
CA THR A 168 0.28 -11.62 14.80
C THR A 168 -0.70 -10.87 13.90
N LEU A 169 -1.86 -11.48 13.62
CA LEU A 169 -2.92 -10.84 12.83
C LEU A 169 -3.41 -9.55 13.51
N LEU A 170 -3.63 -9.60 14.82
CA LEU A 170 -4.05 -8.44 15.60
C LEU A 170 -3.03 -7.30 15.50
N GLY A 171 -1.73 -7.61 15.58
CA GLY A 171 -0.67 -6.63 15.39
C GLY A 171 -0.75 -5.92 14.04
N PHE A 172 -0.86 -6.67 12.94
CA PHE A 172 -1.03 -6.09 11.61
C PHE A 172 -2.28 -5.21 11.49
N VAL A 173 -3.41 -5.65 12.05
CA VAL A 173 -4.68 -4.90 12.02
C VAL A 173 -4.55 -3.60 12.82
N VAL A 174 -4.01 -3.66 14.04
CA VAL A 174 -3.83 -2.48 14.91
C VAL A 174 -2.88 -1.48 14.27
N VAL A 175 -1.74 -1.95 13.75
CA VAL A 175 -0.78 -1.07 13.05
C VAL A 175 -1.42 -0.44 11.83
N ASN A 176 -2.15 -1.20 11.01
CA ASN A 176 -2.83 -0.65 9.84
C ASN A 176 -3.90 0.39 10.23
N LEU A 177 -4.65 0.15 11.31
CA LEU A 177 -5.65 1.09 11.82
C LEU A 177 -4.99 2.39 12.29
N VAL A 178 -3.91 2.30 13.08
CA VAL A 178 -3.23 3.47 13.63
C VAL A 178 -2.46 4.21 12.53
N MET A 179 -1.59 3.52 11.81
CA MET A 179 -0.71 4.12 10.83
C MET A 179 -1.47 4.58 9.59
N GLY A 180 -2.32 3.71 9.02
CA GLY A 180 -3.04 3.99 7.77
C GLY A 180 -4.24 4.92 7.95
N ASN A 181 -4.99 4.80 9.05
CA ASN A 181 -6.23 5.59 9.22
C ASN A 181 -6.10 6.79 10.16
N LEU A 182 -5.14 6.80 11.10
CA LEU A 182 -4.99 7.91 12.05
C LEU A 182 -3.77 8.78 11.78
N VAL A 183 -2.60 8.19 11.54
CA VAL A 183 -1.33 8.92 11.36
C VAL A 183 -1.23 9.47 9.94
N GLU A 184 -1.45 8.63 8.93
CA GLU A 184 -1.28 9.01 7.53
C GLU A 184 -2.12 10.22 7.11
N PRO A 185 -3.43 10.30 7.43
CA PRO A 185 -4.24 11.47 7.09
C PRO A 185 -3.82 12.75 7.81
N ARG A 186 -3.32 12.63 9.06
CA ARG A 186 -2.86 13.79 9.85
C ARG A 186 -1.56 14.36 9.32
N TRP A 187 -0.61 13.50 8.94
CA TRP A 187 0.69 13.91 8.43
C TRP A 187 0.60 14.44 7.01
N MET A 188 -0.31 13.89 6.19
CA MET A 188 -0.60 14.45 4.87
C MET A 188 -1.42 15.75 4.93
N GLY A 189 -2.01 16.11 6.09
CA GLY A 189 -2.56 17.43 6.40
C GLY A 189 -3.88 17.80 5.71
N ARG A 190 -4.04 17.45 4.42
CA ARG A 190 -5.28 17.41 3.61
C ARG A 190 -5.03 16.37 2.52
N GLY A 191 -5.82 15.30 2.45
CA GLY A 191 -5.61 14.23 1.46
C GLY A 191 -5.49 14.76 0.03
N LEU A 192 -4.88 13.97 -0.87
CA LEU A 192 -4.53 14.29 -2.28
C LEU A 192 -5.74 14.64 -3.19
N ASN A 193 -6.91 14.87 -2.60
CA ASN A 193 -8.18 15.15 -3.25
C ASN A 193 -8.50 14.14 -4.35
N LEU A 194 -8.09 12.88 -4.19
CA LEU A 194 -8.42 11.78 -5.08
C LEU A 194 -9.61 11.01 -4.50
N SER A 195 -10.58 10.70 -5.35
CA SER A 195 -11.67 9.81 -4.97
C SER A 195 -11.12 8.40 -4.66
N PRO A 196 -11.61 7.69 -3.64
CA PRO A 196 -11.24 6.30 -3.37
C PRO A 196 -11.42 5.38 -4.60
N LEU A 197 -12.44 5.65 -5.42
CA LEU A 197 -12.67 4.94 -6.68
C LEU A 197 -11.50 5.16 -7.65
N VAL A 198 -11.01 6.39 -7.77
CA VAL A 198 -9.88 6.73 -8.64
C VAL A 198 -8.62 6.06 -8.15
N VAL A 199 -8.36 6.05 -6.84
CA VAL A 199 -7.21 5.34 -6.25
C VAL A 199 -7.26 3.85 -6.59
N PHE A 200 -8.43 3.22 -6.46
CA PHE A 200 -8.62 1.81 -6.79
C PHE A 200 -8.42 1.52 -8.29
N VAL A 201 -9.08 2.29 -9.16
CA VAL A 201 -8.96 2.14 -10.63
C VAL A 201 -7.51 2.33 -11.07
N SER A 202 -6.83 3.32 -10.52
CA SER A 202 -5.42 3.59 -10.81
C SER A 202 -4.50 2.46 -10.37
N LEU A 203 -4.76 1.86 -9.20
CA LEU A 203 -3.99 0.71 -8.73
C LEU A 203 -4.12 -0.48 -9.70
N VAL A 204 -5.32 -0.74 -10.20
CA VAL A 204 -5.57 -1.80 -11.20
C VAL A 204 -4.91 -1.45 -12.54
N LEU A 205 -5.11 -0.23 -13.02
CA LEU A 205 -4.58 0.22 -14.31
C LEU A 205 -3.05 0.18 -14.31
N TRP A 206 -2.40 0.83 -13.36
CA TRP A 206 -0.94 0.87 -13.30
C TRP A 206 -0.35 -0.49 -12.92
N GLY A 207 -1.04 -1.25 -12.08
CA GLY A 207 -0.67 -2.64 -11.78
C GLY A 207 -0.68 -3.53 -13.03
N TRP A 208 -1.63 -3.31 -13.94
CA TRP A 208 -1.67 -4.02 -15.22
C TRP A 208 -0.57 -3.58 -16.19
N VAL A 209 -0.26 -2.28 -16.24
CA VAL A 209 0.75 -1.72 -17.17
C VAL A 209 2.18 -2.02 -16.73
N LEU A 210 2.50 -1.85 -15.44
CA LEU A 210 3.87 -1.87 -14.91
C LEU A 210 4.08 -2.96 -13.83
N GLY A 211 3.07 -3.79 -13.57
CA GLY A 211 3.15 -4.82 -12.54
C GLY A 211 3.19 -4.26 -11.10
N PRO A 212 3.88 -4.94 -10.17
CA PRO A 212 3.93 -4.53 -8.75
C PRO A 212 4.42 -3.11 -8.51
N VAL A 213 5.35 -2.62 -9.35
CA VAL A 213 5.83 -1.23 -9.22
C VAL A 213 4.81 -0.22 -9.72
N GLY A 214 4.00 -0.56 -10.71
CA GLY A 214 2.85 0.26 -11.08
C GLY A 214 1.87 0.42 -9.93
N MET A 215 1.66 -0.63 -9.13
CA MET A 215 0.82 -0.54 -7.92
C MET A 215 1.43 0.39 -6.88
N LEU A 216 2.75 0.30 -6.65
CA LEU A 216 3.51 1.17 -5.75
C LEU A 216 3.42 2.65 -6.14
N LEU A 217 3.52 2.93 -7.43
CA LEU A 217 3.54 4.29 -8.00
C LEU A 217 2.16 4.75 -8.48
N SER A 218 1.10 3.99 -8.21
CA SER A 218 -0.25 4.26 -8.74
C SER A 218 -0.76 5.65 -8.34
N ILE A 219 -0.61 6.04 -7.07
CA ILE A 219 -1.01 7.36 -6.57
C ILE A 219 -0.24 8.49 -7.25
N PRO A 220 1.12 8.53 -7.19
CA PRO A 220 1.87 9.63 -7.80
C PRO A 220 1.59 9.72 -9.30
N LEU A 221 1.61 8.61 -10.05
CA LEU A 221 1.31 8.58 -11.49
C LEU A 221 -0.08 9.14 -11.81
N THR A 222 -1.07 8.81 -10.99
CA THR A 222 -2.44 9.32 -11.15
C THR A 222 -2.55 10.81 -10.90
N ILE A 223 -1.79 11.32 -9.93
CA ILE A 223 -1.73 12.76 -9.67
C ILE A 223 -1.04 13.47 -10.85
N MET A 224 0.02 12.88 -11.43
CA MET A 224 0.66 13.45 -12.63
C MET A 224 -0.34 13.56 -13.77
N LEU A 225 -1.09 12.48 -14.01
CA LEU A 225 -2.10 12.45 -15.05
C LEU A 225 -3.21 13.48 -14.79
N LYS A 226 -3.69 13.58 -13.55
CA LYS A 226 -4.70 14.56 -13.14
C LYS A 226 -4.23 15.99 -13.40
N ILE A 227 -3.03 16.35 -12.93
CA ILE A 227 -2.47 17.71 -13.10
C ILE A 227 -2.27 18.03 -14.60
N ALA A 228 -1.79 17.07 -15.38
CA ALA A 228 -1.59 17.24 -16.83
C ALA A 228 -2.92 17.48 -17.57
N LEU A 229 -4.00 16.81 -17.16
CA LEU A 229 -5.35 16.99 -17.71
C LEU A 229 -5.99 18.32 -17.25
N GLU A 230 -5.72 18.77 -16.01
CA GLU A 230 -6.22 20.06 -15.50
C GLU A 230 -5.54 21.27 -16.18
N GLY A 231 -4.31 21.11 -16.67
CA GLY A 231 -3.56 22.16 -17.37
C GLY A 231 -4.05 22.50 -18.78
N GLN A 232 -4.92 21.69 -19.39
CA GLN A 232 -5.46 21.93 -20.73
C GLN A 232 -6.95 22.25 -20.67
N ALA A 233 -7.37 23.33 -21.36
CA ALA A 233 -8.75 23.81 -21.33
C ALA A 233 -9.77 22.74 -21.81
N GLU A 234 -9.40 21.90 -22.78
CA GLU A 234 -10.28 20.86 -23.35
C GLU A 234 -10.44 19.61 -22.46
N THR A 235 -9.44 19.26 -21.64
CA THR A 235 -9.46 18.04 -20.80
C THR A 235 -9.64 18.30 -19.30
N ARG A 236 -9.81 19.58 -18.92
CA ARG A 236 -10.04 20.02 -17.53
C ARG A 236 -11.21 19.30 -16.86
N TRP A 237 -12.28 18.98 -17.60
CA TRP A 237 -13.44 18.27 -17.05
C TRP A 237 -13.08 16.86 -16.53
N ILE A 238 -12.16 16.16 -17.19
CA ILE A 238 -11.67 14.84 -16.78
C ILE A 238 -10.86 14.97 -15.50
N GLY A 239 -9.97 15.96 -15.44
CA GLY A 239 -9.16 16.26 -14.26
C GLY A 239 -10.01 16.55 -13.01
N VAL A 240 -11.08 17.33 -13.18
CA VAL A 240 -12.05 17.64 -12.12
C VAL A 240 -12.82 16.38 -11.67
N MET A 241 -13.24 15.52 -12.60
CA MET A 241 -13.91 14.25 -12.28
C MET A 241 -13.01 13.24 -11.56
N LEU A 242 -11.70 13.29 -11.77
CA LEU A 242 -10.72 12.48 -11.02
C LEU A 242 -10.51 13.00 -9.58
N GLY A 243 -10.95 14.23 -9.29
CA GLY A 243 -10.91 14.83 -7.97
C GLY A 243 -12.09 14.41 -7.07
N ALA A 244 -11.92 14.48 -5.75
CA ALA A 244 -12.96 14.15 -4.77
C ALA A 244 -14.12 15.18 -4.67
N GLY A 245 -14.33 16.01 -5.70
CA GLY A 245 -15.44 16.96 -5.77
C GLY A 245 -15.45 17.98 -4.62
N LYS A 246 -14.45 18.87 -4.55
CA LYS A 246 -14.62 20.10 -3.77
C LYS A 246 -15.39 21.12 -4.61
N ARG A 247 -16.58 21.51 -4.12
CA ARG A 247 -17.28 22.73 -4.56
C ARG A 247 -16.28 23.88 -4.66
N LEU A 248 -16.20 24.50 -5.83
CA LEU A 248 -15.58 25.81 -6.04
C LEU A 248 -16.53 26.94 -5.59
N ASP A 249 -17.40 26.67 -4.63
CA ASP A 249 -18.47 27.57 -4.22
C ASP A 249 -18.08 28.17 -2.87
N ALA A 250 -17.19 29.16 -2.92
CA ALA A 250 -17.08 30.29 -1.99
C ALA A 250 -15.75 31.00 -2.26
N ASP A 251 -15.64 31.64 -3.42
CA ASP A 251 -14.81 32.84 -3.50
C ASP A 251 -15.75 34.04 -3.29
N PRO A 252 -15.79 34.65 -2.08
CA PRO A 252 -16.64 35.81 -1.81
C PRO A 252 -16.28 37.03 -2.68
N SER A 253 -15.15 37.01 -3.38
CA SER A 253 -14.70 38.13 -4.20
C SER A 253 -15.49 38.29 -5.51
N LEU A 254 -16.24 37.27 -5.95
CA LEU A 254 -17.06 37.32 -7.16
C LEU A 254 -18.50 37.81 -6.92
N GLU A 255 -18.95 37.90 -5.67
CA GLU A 255 -20.31 38.33 -5.32
C GLU A 255 -20.43 39.86 -5.20
N VAL A 256 -19.30 40.57 -5.08
CA VAL A 256 -19.27 42.03 -4.85
C VAL A 256 -19.32 42.86 -6.15
N GLN A 257 -19.17 42.24 -7.33
CA GLN A 257 -19.14 42.98 -8.61
C GLN A 257 -20.49 43.11 -9.33
N SER A 258 -21.58 42.53 -8.84
CA SER A 258 -22.90 42.59 -9.51
C SER A 258 -23.90 43.60 -8.93
N THR A 259 -23.52 44.41 -7.93
CA THR A 259 -24.46 45.31 -7.24
C THR A 259 -24.12 46.81 -7.31
N SER A 260 -23.20 47.23 -8.18
CA SER A 260 -22.94 48.66 -8.41
C SER A 260 -23.12 49.06 -9.86
N GLU A 261 -24.36 49.00 -10.34
CA GLU A 261 -24.82 49.81 -11.46
C GLU A 261 -25.69 50.92 -10.88
N PRO A 262 -25.27 52.20 -10.94
CA PRO A 262 -26.12 53.31 -10.52
C PRO A 262 -27.09 53.64 -11.66
N ASP A 263 -28.39 53.48 -11.39
CA ASP A 263 -29.45 54.09 -12.19
C ASP A 263 -29.18 55.61 -12.31
N ALA A 264 -28.93 56.06 -13.54
CA ALA A 264 -28.85 57.45 -13.96
C ALA A 264 -29.94 57.74 -14.98
#